data_AF-A0A381X6J7-F1
#
_entry.id   AF-A0A381X6J7-F1
#
_cell.length_a   1.000
_cell.length_b   1.000
_cell.length_c   1.000
_cell.angle_alpha   90.00
_cell.angle_beta   90.00
_cell.angle_gamma   90.00
#
_symmetry.space_group_name_H-M   'P 1'
#
loop_
_entity.id
_entity.type
_entity.pdbx_description
1 polymer ?
#
loop_
_entity_poly.entity_id
_entity_poly.type
_entity_poly.pdbx_seq_one_letter_code
_entity_poly.pdbx_strand_id
1 'polypeptide(L)'
;MAVKEKQTSYIRPILTQLVVLVLICLAVAFWQRDFLAEVYLRNQLTQVGWFINSGIFGLFLAGMVKLVRLFVSYSQEEQAINRLLANVDLAVEPESGLTGESIIVHRYRILRDLHQRRSPINHNALAATLLAHESSRNTFPKFIHNILILTGVFGTIVSLAIALFGASNMIVTASEAGSLGMVIHGMSAALSTTMTAILAYLFFGYFYLRLMDVQTHVISRVEEAT
;
A
#
# COMPACT_ATOMS: atom_id res chain seq x y z
N MET A 1 -30.84 -24.57 -18.76
CA MET A 1 -31.00 -24.22 -17.33
C MET A 1 -29.74 -23.46 -16.95
N ALA A 2 -29.74 -22.13 -17.11
CA ALA A 2 -28.54 -21.30 -16.98
C ALA A 2 -28.28 -21.01 -15.50
N VAL A 3 -27.19 -21.54 -14.96
CA VAL A 3 -26.66 -21.16 -13.66
C VAL A 3 -26.22 -19.72 -13.79
N LYS A 4 -27.07 -18.80 -13.29
CA LYS A 4 -26.74 -17.39 -13.12
C LYS A 4 -25.76 -17.31 -11.96
N GLU A 5 -24.49 -17.65 -12.21
CA GLU A 5 -23.41 -17.35 -11.27
C GLU A 5 -23.38 -15.84 -11.12
N LYS A 6 -23.95 -15.38 -10.01
CA LYS A 6 -23.82 -14.02 -9.54
C LYS A 6 -22.31 -13.85 -9.28
N GLN A 7 -21.55 -13.41 -10.28
CA GLN A 7 -20.12 -13.11 -10.15
C GLN A 7 -19.96 -12.05 -9.07
N THR A 8 -19.83 -12.52 -7.82
CA THR A 8 -19.58 -11.69 -6.66
C THR A 8 -18.22 -11.07 -6.86
N SER A 9 -18.16 -9.74 -6.95
CA SER A 9 -16.90 -9.00 -7.10
C SER A 9 -15.90 -9.49 -6.04
N TYR A 10 -14.79 -10.06 -6.50
CA TYR A 10 -13.71 -10.59 -5.66
C TYR A 10 -13.03 -9.46 -4.88
N ILE A 11 -13.04 -8.25 -5.44
CA ILE A 11 -12.34 -7.08 -4.91
C ILE A 11 -13.14 -6.37 -3.81
N ARG A 12 -14.48 -6.36 -3.89
CA ARG A 12 -15.36 -5.73 -2.87
C ARG A 12 -15.12 -6.22 -1.43
N PRO A 13 -15.06 -7.54 -1.12
CA PRO A 13 -14.83 -8.00 0.24
C PRO A 13 -13.46 -7.58 0.77
N ILE A 14 -12.43 -7.55 -0.08
CA ILE A 14 -11.08 -7.11 0.29
C ILE A 14 -11.06 -5.61 0.61
N LEU A 15 -11.78 -4.81 -0.17
CA LEU A 15 -11.90 -3.37 0.06
C LEU A 15 -12.68 -3.08 1.36
N THR A 16 -13.75 -3.83 1.63
CA THR A 16 -14.45 -3.73 2.93
C THR A 16 -13.58 -4.19 4.09
N GLN A 17 -12.77 -5.23 3.92
CA GLN A 17 -11.82 -5.69 4.93
C GLN A 17 -10.77 -4.61 5.22
N LEU A 18 -10.31 -3.90 4.19
CA LEU A 18 -9.39 -2.77 4.35
C LEU A 18 -10.00 -1.66 5.20
N VAL A 19 -11.22 -1.24 4.87
CA VAL A 19 -11.93 -0.20 5.63
C VAL A 19 -12.17 -0.66 7.08
N VAL A 20 -12.62 -1.89 7.29
CA VAL A 20 -12.86 -2.45 8.63
C VAL A 20 -11.56 -2.51 9.43
N LEU A 21 -10.46 -2.97 8.85
CA LEU A 21 -9.18 -3.04 9.54
C LEU A 21 -8.65 -1.64 9.90
N VAL A 22 -8.78 -0.67 8.99
CA VAL A 22 -8.44 0.74 9.27
C VAL A 22 -9.27 1.25 10.45
N LEU A 23 -10.57 0.98 10.47
CA LEU A 23 -11.46 1.39 11.57
C LEU A 23 -11.09 0.72 12.89
N ILE A 24 -10.75 -0.57 12.87
CA ILE A 24 -10.27 -1.29 14.06
C ILE A 24 -8.96 -0.68 14.56
N CYS A 25 -7.99 -0.43 13.69
CA CYS A 25 -6.73 0.21 14.07
C CYS A 25 -6.95 1.62 14.64
N LEU A 26 -7.86 2.41 14.07
CA LEU A 26 -8.23 3.72 14.62
C LEU A 26 -8.92 3.60 15.98
N ALA A 27 -9.78 2.61 16.18
CA ALA A 27 -10.43 2.34 17.45
C ALA A 27 -9.42 1.91 18.54
N VAL A 28 -8.46 1.05 18.19
CA VAL A 28 -7.36 0.65 19.09
C VAL A 28 -6.48 1.85 19.43
N ALA A 29 -6.11 2.67 18.43
CA ALA A 29 -5.35 3.89 18.67
C ALA A 29 -6.12 4.90 19.55
N PHE A 30 -7.45 4.96 19.42
CA PHE A 30 -8.31 5.77 20.29
C PHE A 30 -8.34 5.24 21.72
N TRP A 31 -8.46 3.92 21.88
CA TRP A 31 -8.45 3.25 23.19
C TRP A 31 -7.11 3.44 23.90
N GLN A 32 -6.00 3.34 23.16
CA GLN A 32 -4.65 3.42 23.72
C GLN A 32 -4.09 4.84 23.79
N ARG A 33 -4.96 5.87 23.74
CA ARG A 33 -4.53 7.28 23.64
C ARG A 33 -3.60 7.71 24.76
N ASP A 34 -3.82 7.26 25.98
CA ASP A 34 -3.00 7.66 27.12
C ASP A 34 -1.58 7.08 27.01
N PHE A 35 -1.46 5.80 26.63
CA PHE A 35 -0.16 5.15 26.36
C PHE A 35 0.56 5.78 25.16
N LEU A 36 -0.18 6.07 24.08
CA LEU A 36 0.38 6.74 22.91
C LEU A 36 0.84 8.16 23.24
N ALA A 37 0.09 8.90 24.05
CA ALA A 37 0.49 10.23 24.49
C ALA A 37 1.70 10.20 25.41
N GLU A 38 1.81 9.21 26.29
CA GLU A 38 2.97 9.08 27.17
C GLU A 38 4.25 8.70 26.39
N VAL A 39 4.14 7.76 25.45
CA VAL A 39 5.27 7.28 24.63
C VAL A 39 5.67 8.29 23.53
N TYR A 40 4.72 8.94 22.87
CA TYR A 40 4.99 9.83 21.73
C TYR A 40 4.99 11.33 22.06
N LEU A 41 4.20 11.80 23.04
CA LEU A 41 4.07 13.24 23.33
C LEU A 41 4.85 13.67 24.59
N ARG A 42 4.94 12.83 25.63
CA ARG A 42 5.64 13.19 26.88
C ARG A 42 7.11 12.79 26.91
N ASN A 43 7.49 11.68 26.26
CA ASN A 43 8.86 11.15 26.31
C ASN A 43 9.73 11.43 25.05
N GLN A 44 9.23 12.23 24.08
CA GLN A 44 9.97 12.59 22.86
C GLN A 44 10.37 14.09 22.83
N LEU A 45 11.11 14.57 23.83
CA LEU A 45 11.60 15.96 23.86
C LEU A 45 12.65 16.30 22.79
N THR A 46 13.17 15.32 22.04
CA THR A 46 14.12 15.58 20.95
C THR A 46 13.39 15.88 19.64
N GLN A 47 13.56 17.10 19.12
CA GLN A 47 12.94 17.61 17.89
C GLN A 47 13.13 16.69 16.67
N VAL A 48 14.21 15.90 16.66
CA VAL A 48 14.57 14.96 15.60
C VAL A 48 13.69 13.69 15.62
N GLY A 49 13.35 13.15 16.79
CA GLY A 49 12.50 11.96 16.91
C GLY A 49 11.09 12.21 16.37
N TRP A 50 10.52 13.37 16.72
CA TRP A 50 9.22 13.81 16.18
C TRP A 50 9.23 13.96 14.66
N PHE A 51 10.30 14.53 14.10
CA PHE A 51 10.44 14.70 12.65
C PHE A 51 10.50 13.34 11.91
N ILE A 52 11.33 12.40 12.37
CA ILE A 52 11.48 11.09 11.74
C ILE A 52 10.18 10.29 11.84
N ASN A 53 9.57 10.26 13.02
CA ASN A 53 8.31 9.55 13.23
C ASN A 53 7.16 10.13 12.38
N SER A 54 7.07 11.46 12.29
CA SER A 54 6.12 12.13 11.40
C SER A 54 6.39 11.81 9.93
N GLY A 55 7.67 11.69 9.54
CA GLY A 55 8.08 11.23 8.21
C GLY A 55 7.63 9.81 7.91
N ILE A 56 7.81 8.87 8.85
CA ILE A 56 7.32 7.48 8.73
C ILE A 56 5.80 7.48 8.55
N PHE A 57 5.08 8.23 9.39
CA PHE A 57 3.63 8.34 9.29
C PHE A 57 3.17 8.96 7.95
N GLY A 58 3.87 9.99 7.46
CA GLY A 58 3.61 10.61 6.17
C GLY A 58 3.82 9.65 5.00
N LEU A 59 4.93 8.90 5.00
CA LEU A 59 5.21 7.87 4.00
C LEU A 59 4.17 6.76 4.02
N PHE A 60 3.79 6.32 5.22
CA PHE A 60 2.73 5.34 5.42
C PHE A 60 1.40 5.82 4.84
N LEU A 61 0.98 7.06 5.16
CA LEU A 61 -0.28 7.63 4.66
C LEU A 61 -0.27 7.77 3.14
N ALA A 62 0.83 8.27 2.56
CA ALA A 62 0.98 8.37 1.11
C ALA A 62 0.91 6.99 0.44
N GLY A 63 1.54 5.98 1.03
CA GLY A 63 1.43 4.58 0.62
C GLY A 63 -0.01 4.09 0.65
N MET A 64 -0.71 4.29 1.76
CA MET A 64 -2.11 3.87 1.94
C MET A 64 -3.03 4.51 0.91
N VAL A 65 -2.90 5.81 0.66
CA VAL A 65 -3.69 6.51 -0.38
C VAL A 65 -3.41 5.90 -1.76
N LYS A 66 -2.15 5.60 -2.08
CA LYS A 66 -1.81 4.95 -3.35
C LYS A 66 -2.40 3.55 -3.46
N LEU A 67 -2.33 2.73 -2.40
CA LEU A 67 -2.93 1.40 -2.36
C LEU A 67 -4.45 1.47 -2.59
N VAL A 68 -5.15 2.35 -1.88
CA VAL A 68 -6.61 2.53 -2.04
C VAL A 68 -6.95 2.93 -3.48
N ARG A 69 -6.20 3.86 -4.09
CA ARG A 69 -6.41 4.23 -5.50
C ARG A 69 -6.20 3.05 -6.45
N LEU A 70 -5.21 2.20 -6.20
CA LEU A 70 -4.96 1.00 -7.00
C LEU A 70 -6.10 -0.03 -6.83
N PHE A 71 -6.55 -0.29 -5.61
CA PHE A 71 -7.70 -1.17 -5.35
C PHE A 71 -8.97 -0.68 -6.05
N VAL A 72 -9.27 0.62 -6.00
CA VAL A 72 -10.42 1.21 -6.69
C VAL A 72 -10.28 1.06 -8.21
N SER A 73 -9.09 1.33 -8.75
CA SER A 73 -8.80 1.12 -10.18
C SER A 73 -9.04 -0.34 -10.58
N TYR A 74 -8.51 -1.31 -9.85
CA TYR A 74 -8.76 -2.74 -10.14
C TYR A 74 -10.22 -3.15 -9.97
N SER A 75 -10.96 -2.55 -9.02
CA SER A 75 -12.41 -2.77 -8.89
C SER A 75 -13.20 -2.26 -10.09
N GLN A 76 -12.77 -1.15 -10.70
CA GLN A 76 -13.35 -0.64 -11.94
C GLN A 76 -13.03 -1.57 -13.12
N GLU A 77 -11.80 -2.08 -13.20
CA GLU A 77 -11.41 -3.07 -14.21
C GLU A 77 -12.24 -4.35 -14.13
N GLU A 78 -12.46 -4.89 -12.92
CA GLU A 78 -13.30 -6.08 -12.72
C GLU A 78 -14.75 -5.84 -13.22
N GLN A 79 -15.29 -4.64 -12.97
CA GLN A 79 -16.62 -4.28 -13.48
C GLN A 79 -16.65 -4.12 -14.99
N ALA A 80 -15.58 -3.59 -15.59
CA ALA A 80 -15.46 -3.45 -17.04
C ALA A 80 -15.41 -4.82 -17.73
N ILE A 81 -14.65 -5.78 -17.17
CA ILE A 81 -14.60 -7.17 -17.66
C ILE A 81 -15.98 -7.80 -17.63
N ASN A 82 -16.68 -7.71 -16.49
CA ASN A 82 -18.02 -8.30 -16.35
C ASN A 82 -19.03 -7.69 -17.32
N ARG A 83 -18.97 -6.38 -17.55
CA ARG A 83 -19.86 -5.68 -18.50
C ARG A 83 -19.55 -6.06 -19.95
N LEU A 84 -18.27 -6.15 -20.31
CA LEU A 84 -17.87 -6.56 -21.66
C LEU A 84 -18.38 -7.97 -21.97
N LEU A 85 -18.16 -8.92 -21.05
CA LEU A 85 -18.66 -10.29 -21.18
C LEU A 85 -20.19 -10.33 -21.30
N ALA A 86 -20.90 -9.57 -20.45
CA ALA A 86 -22.35 -9.46 -20.53
C ALA A 86 -22.84 -8.88 -21.87
N ASN A 87 -22.15 -7.87 -22.42
CA ASN A 87 -22.49 -7.29 -23.72
C ASN A 87 -22.32 -8.31 -24.85
N VAL A 88 -21.25 -9.11 -24.80
CA VAL A 88 -20.98 -10.19 -25.76
C VAL A 88 -22.07 -11.28 -25.66
N ASP A 89 -22.44 -11.70 -24.45
CA ASP A 89 -23.50 -12.70 -24.23
C ASP A 89 -24.87 -12.21 -24.72
N LEU A 90 -25.15 -10.91 -24.57
CA LEU A 90 -26.37 -10.27 -25.04
C LEU A 90 -26.34 -9.93 -26.54
N ALA A 91 -25.25 -10.24 -27.25
CA ALA A 91 -25.03 -9.92 -28.66
C ALA A 91 -25.21 -8.41 -28.98
N VAL A 92 -24.86 -7.55 -28.03
CA VAL A 92 -24.82 -6.09 -28.19
C VAL A 92 -23.38 -5.68 -28.53
N GLU A 93 -23.18 -4.44 -28.97
CA GLU A 93 -21.84 -3.88 -29.18
C GLU A 93 -20.96 -4.06 -27.91
N PRO A 94 -19.83 -4.81 -28.00
CA PRO A 94 -19.06 -5.20 -26.82
C PRO A 94 -18.53 -4.04 -25.99
N GLU A 95 -18.25 -2.90 -26.63
CA GLU A 95 -17.71 -1.69 -25.99
C GLU A 95 -18.80 -0.79 -25.37
N SER A 96 -20.08 -1.12 -25.52
CA SER A 96 -21.20 -0.28 -25.07
C SER A 96 -21.18 -0.04 -23.56
N GLY A 97 -21.14 1.23 -23.15
CA GLY A 97 -21.15 1.62 -21.73
C GLY A 97 -19.84 1.36 -20.98
N LEU A 98 -18.75 1.07 -21.69
CA LEU A 98 -17.41 0.88 -21.13
C LEU A 98 -16.53 2.11 -21.31
N THR A 99 -15.65 2.35 -20.34
CA THR A 99 -14.61 3.36 -20.45
C THR A 99 -13.49 2.86 -21.38
N GLY A 100 -13.12 3.69 -22.36
CA GLY A 100 -12.12 3.35 -23.36
C GLY A 100 -10.68 3.15 -22.84
N GLU A 101 -10.44 3.47 -21.56
CA GLU A 101 -9.15 3.30 -20.87
C GLU A 101 -9.01 1.96 -20.12
N SER A 102 -10.06 1.13 -20.08
CA SER A 102 -9.99 -0.15 -19.37
C SER A 102 -9.09 -1.16 -20.07
N ILE A 103 -8.42 -1.99 -19.28
CA ILE A 103 -7.45 -3.00 -19.74
C ILE A 103 -8.13 -3.96 -20.72
N ILE A 104 -9.36 -4.40 -20.40
CA ILE A 104 -10.11 -5.35 -21.23
C ILE A 104 -10.54 -4.74 -22.58
N VAL A 105 -10.95 -3.47 -22.60
CA VAL A 105 -11.32 -2.78 -23.85
C VAL A 105 -10.10 -2.57 -24.73
N HIS A 106 -8.97 -2.17 -24.14
CA HIS A 106 -7.72 -2.05 -24.88
C HIS A 106 -7.29 -3.39 -25.49
N ARG A 107 -7.36 -4.47 -24.70
CA ARG A 107 -7.04 -5.84 -25.15
C ARG A 107 -7.97 -6.29 -26.29
N TYR A 108 -9.28 -6.09 -26.14
CA TYR A 108 -10.27 -6.40 -27.17
C TYR A 108 -9.99 -5.68 -28.49
N ARG A 109 -9.68 -4.37 -28.43
CA ARG A 109 -9.35 -3.58 -29.63
C ARG A 109 -8.10 -4.07 -30.34
N ILE A 110 -7.03 -4.41 -29.60
CA ILE A 110 -5.81 -4.97 -30.19
C ILE A 110 -6.12 -6.29 -30.90
N LEU A 111 -6.87 -7.19 -30.25
CA LEU A 111 -7.23 -8.47 -30.86
C LEU A 111 -8.08 -8.29 -32.12
N ARG A 112 -9.04 -7.37 -32.08
CA ARG A 112 -9.87 -7.02 -33.24
C ARG A 112 -9.04 -6.48 -34.41
N ASP A 113 -8.11 -5.55 -34.15
CA ASP A 113 -7.22 -4.98 -35.18
C ASP A 113 -6.28 -6.05 -35.78
N LEU A 114 -5.69 -6.92 -34.95
CA LEU A 114 -4.86 -8.03 -35.42
C LEU A 114 -5.67 -9.02 -36.27
N HIS A 115 -6.89 -9.34 -35.86
CA HIS A 115 -7.79 -10.21 -36.63
C HIS A 115 -8.16 -9.58 -37.98
N GLN A 116 -8.50 -8.29 -38.01
CA GLN A 116 -8.80 -7.56 -39.25
C GLN A 116 -7.63 -7.57 -40.23
N ARG A 117 -6.39 -7.48 -39.72
CA ARG A 117 -5.16 -7.53 -40.52
C ARG A 117 -4.70 -8.96 -40.85
N ARG A 118 -5.41 -9.99 -40.37
CA ARG A 118 -5.02 -11.41 -40.47
C ARG A 118 -3.60 -11.69 -39.96
N SER A 119 -3.17 -10.93 -38.95
CA SER A 119 -1.88 -11.13 -38.30
C SER A 119 -1.99 -12.24 -37.26
N PRO A 120 -0.98 -13.13 -37.11
CA PRO A 120 -0.99 -14.11 -36.04
C PRO A 120 -1.04 -13.41 -34.67
N ILE A 121 -1.93 -13.88 -33.79
CA ILE A 121 -2.09 -13.34 -32.44
C ILE A 121 -1.09 -14.04 -31.52
N ASN A 122 -0.16 -13.27 -30.95
CA ASN A 122 0.78 -13.79 -29.96
C ASN A 122 0.30 -13.42 -28.55
N HIS A 123 -0.50 -14.32 -27.95
CA HIS A 123 -1.05 -14.14 -26.60
C HIS A 123 0.06 -13.99 -25.54
N ASN A 124 1.19 -14.69 -25.69
CA ASN A 124 2.32 -14.57 -24.77
C ASN A 124 2.91 -13.15 -24.77
N ALA A 125 3.06 -12.54 -25.95
CA ALA A 125 3.58 -11.17 -26.07
C ALA A 125 2.60 -10.13 -25.50
N LEU A 126 1.31 -10.30 -25.75
CA LEU A 126 0.27 -9.40 -25.23
C LEU A 126 0.16 -9.50 -23.70
N ALA A 127 0.13 -10.72 -23.15
CA ALA A 127 0.12 -10.96 -21.71
C ALA A 127 1.37 -10.43 -21.02
N ALA A 128 2.56 -10.66 -21.60
CA ALA A 128 3.82 -10.16 -21.05
C ALA A 128 3.88 -8.62 -21.03
N THR A 129 3.36 -7.97 -22.07
CA THR A 129 3.31 -6.49 -22.15
C THR A 129 2.34 -5.93 -21.11
N LEU A 130 1.18 -6.56 -20.92
CA LEU A 130 0.19 -6.19 -19.91
C LEU A 130 0.73 -6.37 -18.49
N LEU A 131 1.37 -7.50 -18.20
CA LEU A 131 2.05 -7.74 -16.93
C LEU A 131 3.17 -6.72 -16.65
N ALA A 132 3.98 -6.39 -17.67
CA ALA A 132 5.04 -5.40 -17.54
C ALA A 132 4.48 -4.00 -17.22
N HIS A 133 3.41 -3.59 -17.91
CA HIS A 133 2.74 -2.31 -17.67
C HIS A 133 2.16 -2.23 -16.25
N GLU A 134 1.46 -3.27 -15.81
CA GLU A 134 0.87 -3.30 -14.46
C GLU A 134 1.91 -3.43 -13.35
N SER A 135 3.01 -4.15 -13.57
CA SER A 135 4.12 -4.25 -12.60
C SER A 135 4.75 -2.88 -12.30
N SER A 136 4.87 -2.01 -13.30
CA SER A 136 5.41 -0.65 -13.13
C SER A 136 4.59 0.17 -12.12
N ARG A 137 3.27 -0.01 -12.09
CA ARG A 137 2.35 0.71 -11.18
C ARG A 137 2.58 0.36 -9.70
N ASN A 138 3.20 -0.79 -9.41
CA ASN A 138 3.50 -1.27 -8.06
C ASN A 138 4.86 -0.85 -7.52
N THR A 139 5.67 -0.15 -8.32
CA THR A 139 7.01 0.31 -7.91
C THR A 139 6.95 1.18 -6.65
N PHE A 140 6.00 2.11 -6.58
CA PHE A 140 5.87 3.00 -5.42
C PHE A 140 5.43 2.27 -4.14
N PRO A 141 4.36 1.45 -4.15
CA PRO A 141 4.04 0.61 -2.99
C PRO A 141 5.21 -0.26 -2.53
N LYS A 142 5.94 -0.89 -3.46
CA LYS A 142 7.13 -1.69 -3.15
C LYS A 142 8.23 -0.86 -2.49
N PHE A 143 8.47 0.36 -2.96
CA PHE A 143 9.40 1.29 -2.34
C PHE A 143 8.98 1.64 -0.91
N ILE A 144 7.71 2.01 -0.69
CA ILE A 144 7.20 2.35 0.64
C ILE A 144 7.33 1.18 1.61
N HIS A 145 6.99 -0.03 1.18
CA HIS A 145 7.15 -1.24 1.99
C HIS A 145 8.59 -1.41 2.48
N ASN A 146 9.56 -1.24 1.58
CA ASN A 146 10.97 -1.42 1.94
C ASN A 146 11.52 -0.25 2.77
N ILE A 147 11.12 0.99 2.47
CA ILE A 147 11.69 2.18 3.12
C ILE A 147 11.18 2.35 4.55
N LEU A 148 9.95 1.92 4.89
CA LEU A 148 9.39 2.09 6.23
C LEU A 148 10.29 1.51 7.32
N ILE A 149 10.83 0.30 7.12
CA ILE A 149 11.76 -0.32 8.06
C ILE A 149 13.11 0.39 8.08
N LEU A 150 13.65 0.75 6.91
CA LEU A 150 14.93 1.45 6.81
C LEU A 150 14.88 2.83 7.48
N THR A 151 13.79 3.58 7.35
CA THR A 151 13.57 4.84 8.05
C THR A 151 13.42 4.62 9.55
N GLY A 152 12.80 3.52 9.98
CA GLY A 152 12.77 3.10 11.39
C GLY A 152 14.16 2.89 11.97
N VAL A 153 14.99 2.09 11.29
CA VAL A 153 16.39 1.82 11.68
C VAL A 153 17.24 3.10 11.64
N PHE A 154 17.03 3.96 10.64
CA PHE A 154 17.69 5.27 10.60
C PHE A 154 17.31 6.12 11.82
N GLY A 155 16.03 6.12 12.20
CA GLY A 155 15.55 6.81 13.39
C GLY A 155 16.20 6.33 14.68
N THR A 156 16.43 5.02 14.82
CA THR A 156 17.12 4.48 16.01
C THR A 156 18.58 4.89 16.05
N ILE A 157 19.28 4.85 14.91
CA ILE A 157 20.69 5.29 14.82
C ILE A 157 20.82 6.75 15.26
N VAL A 158 19.98 7.63 14.73
CA VAL A 158 20.01 9.05 15.08
C VAL A 158 19.67 9.29 16.55
N SER A 159 18.66 8.58 17.08
CA SER A 159 18.23 8.72 18.47
C SER A 159 19.28 8.20 19.46
N LEU A 160 19.96 7.09 19.15
CA LEU A 160 21.08 6.57 19.92
C LEU A 160 22.30 7.48 19.86
N ALA A 161 22.58 8.11 18.72
CA ALA A 161 23.66 9.10 18.61
C ALA A 161 23.42 10.31 19.53
N ILE A 162 22.18 10.80 19.61
CA ILE A 162 21.80 11.87 20.55
C ILE A 162 21.94 11.40 22.01
N ALA A 163 21.54 10.17 22.31
CA ALA A 163 21.73 9.61 23.65
C ALA A 163 23.21 9.54 24.04
N LEU A 164 24.08 9.10 23.11
CA LEU A 164 25.52 9.03 23.35
C LEU A 164 26.14 10.42 23.56
N PHE A 165 25.68 11.43 22.80
CA PHE A 165 26.07 12.82 23.00
C PHE A 165 25.67 13.34 24.39
N GLY A 166 24.45 13.01 24.83
CA GLY A 166 23.97 13.30 26.18
C GLY A 166 24.87 12.68 27.27
N ALA A 167 25.22 11.40 27.10
CA ALA A 167 26.11 10.68 28.02
C ALA A 167 27.53 11.26 28.04
N SER A 168 28.08 11.65 26.89
CA SER A 168 29.40 12.31 26.82
C SER A 168 29.42 13.63 27.60
N ASN A 169 28.35 14.41 27.55
CA ASN A 169 28.26 15.67 28.29
C ASN A 169 28.12 15.47 29.81
N MET A 170 27.54 14.34 30.25
CA MET A 170 27.53 13.95 31.68
C MET A 170 28.94 13.75 32.22
N ILE A 171 29.82 13.15 31.41
CA ILE A 171 31.20 12.83 31.82
C ILE A 171 32.05 14.11 31.93
N VAL A 172 31.81 15.10 31.05
CA VAL A 172 32.61 16.33 30.97
C VAL A 172 32.14 17.41 31.95
N THR A 173 30.84 17.48 32.21
CA THR A 173 30.23 18.50 33.07
C THR A 173 29.43 17.79 34.16
N ALA A 174 29.80 17.98 35.43
CA ALA A 174 29.11 17.45 36.62
C ALA A 174 27.71 18.08 36.84
N SER A 175 26.92 18.22 35.78
CA SER A 175 25.52 18.64 35.77
C SER A 175 24.69 17.40 35.47
N GLU A 176 24.08 16.84 36.51
CA GLU A 176 23.55 15.46 36.51
C GLU A 176 22.11 15.34 36.00
N ALA A 177 21.29 16.41 36.07
CA ALA A 177 19.85 16.28 35.81
C ALA A 177 19.45 16.42 34.32
N GLY A 178 20.01 17.39 33.59
CA GLY A 178 19.61 17.68 32.20
C GLY A 178 20.21 16.73 31.16
N SER A 179 21.42 16.27 31.43
CA SER A 179 22.22 15.39 30.57
C SER A 179 21.73 13.94 30.63
N LEU A 180 21.33 13.46 31.81
CA LEU A 180 20.68 12.15 32.01
C LEU A 180 19.29 12.10 31.35
N GLY A 181 18.55 13.22 31.39
CA GLY A 181 17.33 13.39 30.62
C GLY A 181 17.54 13.17 29.13
N MET A 182 18.56 13.78 28.52
CA MET A 182 18.86 13.63 27.09
C MET A 182 19.12 12.17 26.68
N VAL A 183 19.81 11.39 27.52
CA VAL A 183 20.08 9.96 27.30
C VAL A 183 18.77 9.16 27.28
N ILE A 184 17.92 9.35 28.30
CA ILE A 184 16.65 8.64 28.43
C ILE A 184 15.73 8.96 27.25
N HIS A 185 15.63 10.23 26.87
CA HIS A 185 14.80 10.65 25.74
C HIS A 185 15.32 10.10 24.42
N GLY A 186 16.64 10.07 24.20
CA GLY A 186 17.23 9.46 23.00
C GLY A 186 16.95 7.96 22.91
N MET A 187 17.06 7.21 24.02
CA MET A 187 16.71 5.79 24.03
C MET A 187 15.21 5.53 23.82
N SER A 188 14.34 6.32 24.45
CA SER A 188 12.88 6.21 24.29
C SER A 188 12.43 6.55 22.87
N ALA A 189 12.98 7.62 22.28
CA ALA A 189 12.73 7.99 20.89
C ALA A 189 13.18 6.91 19.91
N ALA A 190 14.32 6.25 20.17
CA ALA A 190 14.77 5.12 19.36
C ALA A 190 13.71 4.01 19.36
N LEU A 191 13.31 3.52 20.54
CA LEU A 191 12.33 2.44 20.69
C LEU A 191 10.98 2.77 20.07
N SER A 192 10.50 3.99 20.28
CA SER A 192 9.23 4.44 19.73
C SER A 192 9.28 4.47 18.19
N THR A 193 10.38 4.95 17.60
CA THR A 193 10.51 5.07 16.13
C THR A 193 10.55 3.70 15.45
N THR A 194 11.25 2.72 16.04
CA THR A 194 11.21 1.33 15.54
C THR A 194 9.83 0.73 15.68
N MET A 195 9.14 0.95 16.79
CA MET A 195 7.77 0.46 16.99
C MET A 195 6.83 1.01 15.91
N THR A 196 6.87 2.32 15.62
CA THR A 196 6.04 2.92 14.56
C THR A 196 6.36 2.31 13.20
N ALA A 197 7.64 2.21 12.85
CA ALA A 197 8.09 1.67 11.57
C ALA A 197 7.60 0.23 11.35
N ILE A 198 7.72 -0.62 12.37
CA ILE A 198 7.28 -2.03 12.31
C ILE A 198 5.76 -2.12 12.15
N LEU A 199 4.99 -1.36 12.94
CA LEU A 199 3.53 -1.38 12.85
C LEU A 199 3.04 -0.87 11.48
N ALA A 200 3.61 0.23 10.99
CA ALA A 200 3.32 0.77 9.67
C ALA A 200 3.68 -0.24 8.56
N TYR A 201 4.84 -0.89 8.68
CA TYR A 201 5.31 -1.91 7.75
C TYR A 201 4.37 -3.12 7.69
N LEU A 202 3.98 -3.69 8.84
CA LEU A 202 3.11 -4.86 8.89
C LEU A 202 1.73 -4.56 8.31
N PHE A 203 1.15 -3.43 8.72
CA PHE A 203 -0.16 -3.00 8.23
C PHE A 203 -0.14 -2.76 6.72
N PHE A 204 0.83 -1.97 6.25
CA PHE A 204 0.99 -1.68 4.82
C PHE A 204 1.29 -2.95 4.01
N GLY A 205 2.17 -3.81 4.52
CA GLY A 205 2.58 -5.07 3.89
C GLY A 205 1.41 -6.02 3.67
N TYR A 206 0.50 -6.15 4.64
CA TYR A 206 -0.71 -6.96 4.49
C TYR A 206 -1.55 -6.54 3.28
N PHE A 207 -1.84 -5.24 3.16
CA PHE A 207 -2.64 -4.73 2.04
C PHE A 207 -1.89 -4.73 0.72
N TYR A 208 -0.59 -4.53 0.75
CA TYR A 208 0.25 -4.65 -0.42
C TYR A 208 0.20 -6.08 -0.99
N LEU A 209 0.30 -7.12 -0.15
CA LEU A 209 0.14 -8.51 -0.59
C LEU A 209 -1.25 -8.76 -1.17
N ARG A 210 -2.31 -8.29 -0.50
CA ARG A 210 -3.68 -8.40 -1.03
C ARG A 210 -3.88 -7.69 -2.37
N LEU A 211 -3.17 -6.58 -2.60
CA LEU A 211 -3.22 -5.89 -3.88
C LEU A 211 -2.59 -6.73 -4.99
N MET A 212 -1.47 -7.41 -4.71
CA MET A 212 -0.82 -8.31 -5.67
C MET A 212 -1.72 -9.50 -6.03
N ASP A 213 -2.44 -10.06 -5.06
CA ASP A 213 -3.44 -11.12 -5.31
C ASP A 213 -4.53 -10.63 -6.26
N VAL A 214 -5.12 -9.45 -5.97
CA VAL A 214 -6.17 -8.83 -6.79
C VAL A 214 -5.70 -8.54 -8.21
N GLN A 215 -4.50 -7.97 -8.35
CA GLN A 215 -3.92 -7.71 -9.66
C GLN A 215 -3.78 -9.01 -10.46
N THR A 216 -3.22 -10.05 -9.85
CA THR A 216 -3.04 -11.36 -10.51
C THR A 216 -4.38 -11.92 -10.96
N HIS A 217 -5.41 -11.84 -10.11
CA HIS A 217 -6.76 -12.27 -10.45
C HIS A 217 -7.36 -11.48 -11.62
N VAL A 218 -7.26 -10.13 -11.62
CA VAL A 218 -7.77 -9.30 -12.73
C VAL A 218 -7.06 -9.65 -14.03
N ILE A 219 -5.73 -9.82 -14.02
CA ILE A 219 -4.95 -10.19 -15.20
C ILE A 219 -5.36 -11.58 -15.71
N SER A 220 -5.52 -12.58 -14.83
CA SER A 220 -6.02 -13.91 -15.19
C SER A 220 -7.38 -13.83 -15.87
N ARG A 221 -8.30 -13.05 -15.30
CA ARG A 221 -9.65 -12.87 -15.86
C ARG A 221 -9.65 -12.18 -17.23
N VAL A 222 -8.71 -11.27 -17.49
CA VAL A 222 -8.55 -10.67 -18.82
C VAL A 222 -8.09 -11.72 -19.82
N GLU A 223 -7.12 -12.56 -19.48
CA GLU A 223 -6.63 -13.61 -20.39
C GLU A 223 -7.65 -14.75 -20.59
N GLU A 224 -8.44 -15.11 -19.58
CA GLU A 224 -9.54 -16.08 -19.73
C GLU A 224 -10.68 -15.57 -20.61
N ALA A 225 -10.89 -14.25 -20.64
CA ALA A 225 -11.97 -13.61 -21.40
C ALA A 225 -11.61 -13.36 -22.88
N THR A 226 -10.34 -13.47 -23.28
CA THR A 226 -9.86 -13.08 -24.62
C THR A 226 -8.94 -14.10 -25.28
#